data_AF-A0A4S8LZA2-F1
#
_entry.id   AF-A0A4S8LZA2-F1
#
_cell.length_a   1.000
_cell.length_b   1.000
_cell.length_c   1.000
_cell.angle_alpha   90.00
_cell.angle_beta   90.00
_cell.angle_gamma   90.00
#
_symmetry.space_group_name_H-M   'P 1'
#
loop_
_entity.id
_entity.type
_entity.pdbx_description
1 polymer ?
#
loop_
_entity_poly.entity_id
_entity_poly.type
_entity_poly.pdbx_seq_one_letter_code
_entity_poly.pdbx_strand_id
1 'polypeptide(L)'
;MAPSEDILDLLTHDELLRFTQDFIHIPRSNRRRKADIISFVLQYGPDELLTVLEQAASPRAPTANPRIPKRRRDNNVAFQRNTIRRVHEPWDQQHDPNQFLCLPSKEELHGRYERFYEATSNDTIAMAVCGICGREVGVSDHEVVKWHLNEFTPEHT
;
A
#
# COMPACT_ATOMS: atom_id res chain seq x y z
N MET A 1 -33.25 27.87 -3.00
CA MET A 1 -33.87 26.65 -2.43
C MET A 1 -32.78 25.97 -1.65
N ALA A 2 -33.01 25.61 -0.38
CA ALA A 2 -31.96 24.98 0.42
C ALA A 2 -31.77 23.52 -0.04
N PRO A 3 -30.53 23.06 -0.29
CA PRO A 3 -30.27 21.66 -0.63
C PRO A 3 -30.78 20.75 0.47
N SER A 4 -31.46 19.66 0.08
CA SER A 4 -31.81 18.61 1.02
C SER A 4 -30.55 17.83 1.44
N GLU A 5 -30.49 17.45 2.72
CA GLU A 5 -29.42 16.63 3.30
C GLU A 5 -29.13 15.37 2.44
N ASP A 6 -30.18 14.78 1.87
CA ASP A 6 -30.12 13.60 1.01
C ASP A 6 -29.26 13.77 -0.25
N ILE A 7 -29.18 14.99 -0.80
CA ILE A 7 -28.40 15.28 -2.01
C ILE A 7 -26.91 15.40 -1.65
N LEU A 8 -26.60 16.06 -0.54
CA LEU A 8 -25.24 16.22 -0.04
C LEU A 8 -24.64 14.90 0.43
N ASP A 9 -25.48 13.94 0.81
CA ASP A 9 -25.05 12.60 1.17
C ASP A 9 -24.56 11.76 -0.02
N LEU A 10 -24.76 12.21 -1.26
CA LEU A 10 -24.18 11.57 -2.46
C LEU A 10 -22.70 11.93 -2.68
N LEU A 11 -22.21 12.96 -1.99
CA LEU A 11 -20.82 13.39 -2.04
C LEU A 11 -19.96 12.62 -1.04
N THR A 12 -18.69 12.41 -1.37
CA THR A 12 -17.74 11.79 -0.44
C THR A 12 -17.23 12.79 0.59
N HIS A 13 -16.67 12.28 1.69
CA HIS A 13 -16.11 13.12 2.78
C HIS A 13 -15.01 14.06 2.28
N ASP A 14 -14.10 13.55 1.44
CA ASP A 14 -13.01 14.35 0.85
C ASP A 14 -13.52 15.41 -0.13
N GLU A 15 -14.54 15.08 -0.92
CA GLU A 15 -15.17 16.05 -1.83
C GLU A 15 -15.82 17.20 -1.07
N LEU A 16 -16.56 16.91 0.00
CA LEU A 16 -17.16 17.95 0.86
C LEU A 16 -16.08 18.85 1.47
N LEU A 17 -14.97 18.29 1.96
CA LEU A 17 -13.87 19.11 2.48
C LEU A 17 -13.21 19.96 1.40
N ARG A 18 -13.03 19.41 0.20
CA ARG A 18 -12.43 20.14 -0.92
C ARG A 18 -13.30 21.31 -1.37
N PHE A 19 -14.61 21.12 -1.50
CA PHE A 19 -15.52 22.19 -1.91
C PHE A 19 -15.73 23.24 -0.82
N THR A 20 -15.61 22.87 0.46
CA THR A 20 -15.82 23.81 1.58
C THR A 20 -14.57 24.64 1.91
N GLN A 21 -13.38 24.21 1.48
CA GLN A 21 -12.11 24.84 1.84
C GLN A 21 -12.02 26.32 1.47
N ASP A 22 -12.59 26.71 0.33
CA ASP A 22 -12.49 28.08 -0.19
C ASP A 22 -13.62 29.00 0.31
N PHE A 23 -14.65 28.44 0.95
CA PHE A 23 -15.86 29.18 1.33
C PHE A 23 -16.05 29.30 2.85
N ILE A 24 -15.77 28.25 3.61
CA ILE A 24 -16.01 28.23 5.06
C ILE A 24 -14.90 27.50 5.83
N HIS A 25 -14.47 28.09 6.94
CA HIS A 25 -13.56 27.42 7.84
C HIS A 25 -14.33 26.48 8.79
N ILE A 26 -14.29 25.17 8.50
CA ILE A 26 -14.91 24.15 9.36
C ILE A 26 -14.00 23.84 10.56
N PRO A 27 -14.46 23.93 11.82
CA PRO A 27 -13.68 23.52 12.99
C PRO A 27 -13.30 22.04 12.97
N ARG A 28 -12.13 21.69 13.54
CA ARG A 28 -11.62 20.30 13.56
C ARG A 28 -12.57 19.28 14.21
N SER A 29 -13.41 19.72 15.16
CA SER A 29 -14.44 18.89 15.80
C SER A 29 -15.44 18.35 14.78
N ASN A 30 -15.85 19.18 13.83
CA ASN A 30 -16.90 18.90 12.85
C ASN A 30 -16.35 18.22 11.59
N ARG A 31 -15.04 18.23 11.36
CA ARG A 31 -14.41 17.56 10.21
C ARG A 31 -14.33 16.03 10.33
N ARG A 32 -14.61 15.47 11.52
CA ARG A 32 -14.40 14.04 11.78
C ARG A 32 -15.44 13.14 11.13
N ARG A 33 -16.70 13.57 11.07
CA ARG A 33 -17.79 12.78 10.50
C ARG A 33 -18.43 13.55 9.37
N LYS A 34 -18.81 12.83 8.32
CA LYS A 34 -19.47 13.39 7.14
C LYS A 34 -20.78 14.11 7.51
N ALA A 35 -21.59 13.53 8.38
CA ALA A 35 -22.83 14.15 8.85
C ALA A 35 -22.59 15.48 9.59
N ASP A 36 -21.50 15.57 10.38
CA ASP A 36 -21.14 16.80 11.11
C ASP A 36 -20.66 17.91 10.17
N ILE A 37 -20.07 17.54 9.02
CA ILE A 37 -19.73 18.47 7.93
C ILE A 37 -21.00 18.95 7.22
N ILE A 38 -21.90 18.04 6.85
CA ILE A 38 -23.15 18.37 6.12
C ILE A 38 -24.01 19.32 6.95
N SER A 39 -24.26 18.99 8.22
CA SER A 39 -25.00 19.85 9.15
C SER A 39 -24.35 21.24 9.31
N PHE A 40 -23.01 21.29 9.41
CA PHE A 40 -22.29 22.56 9.50
C PHE A 40 -22.39 23.40 8.21
N VAL A 41 -22.33 22.76 7.05
CA VAL A 41 -22.46 23.39 5.74
C VAL A 41 -23.87 23.91 5.51
N LEU A 42 -24.90 23.18 5.92
CA LEU A 42 -26.29 23.64 5.82
C LEU A 42 -26.60 24.78 6.79
N GLN A 43 -25.94 24.80 7.94
CA GLN A 43 -26.17 25.82 8.97
C GLN A 43 -25.42 27.14 8.69
N TYR A 44 -24.19 27.07 8.14
CA TYR A 44 -23.30 28.24 8.01
C TYR A 44 -22.74 28.45 6.60
N GLY A 45 -23.10 27.59 5.64
CA GLY A 45 -22.60 27.69 4.27
C GLY A 45 -23.26 28.84 3.49
N PRO A 46 -22.49 29.61 2.70
CA PRO A 46 -23.07 30.59 1.80
C PRO A 46 -23.84 29.92 0.65
N ASP A 47 -24.85 30.59 0.12
CA ASP A 47 -25.70 30.06 -0.96
C ASP A 47 -24.91 29.65 -2.22
N GLU A 48 -23.78 30.32 -2.48
CA GLU A 48 -22.86 29.97 -3.57
C GLU A 48 -22.24 28.58 -3.38
N LEU A 49 -21.81 28.25 -2.16
CA LEU A 49 -21.26 26.94 -1.81
C LEU A 49 -22.32 25.85 -1.96
N LEU A 50 -23.54 26.13 -1.49
CA LEU A 50 -24.67 25.21 -1.59
C LEU A 50 -24.99 24.91 -3.06
N THR A 51 -24.97 25.93 -3.91
CA THR A 51 -25.18 25.78 -5.37
C THR A 51 -24.09 24.94 -6.03
N VAL A 52 -22.82 25.14 -5.66
CA VAL A 52 -21.68 24.34 -6.17
C VAL A 52 -21.81 22.87 -5.74
N LEU A 53 -22.18 22.63 -4.48
CA LEU A 53 -22.37 21.29 -3.94
C LEU A 53 -23.56 20.57 -4.59
N GLU A 54 -24.67 21.28 -4.82
CA GLU A 54 -25.82 20.77 -5.55
C GLU A 54 -25.45 20.39 -6.99
N GLN A 55 -24.71 21.24 -7.70
CA GLN A 55 -24.24 20.94 -9.06
C GLN A 55 -23.30 19.73 -9.09
N ALA A 56 -22.44 19.58 -8.07
CA ALA A 56 -21.56 18.42 -7.94
C ALA A 56 -22.33 17.12 -7.61
N ALA A 57 -23.44 17.21 -6.89
CA ALA A 57 -24.29 16.09 -6.52
C ALA A 57 -25.34 15.71 -7.57
N SER A 58 -25.78 16.68 -8.39
CA SER A 58 -26.79 16.51 -9.46
C SER A 58 -26.51 15.35 -10.44
N PRO A 59 -25.28 15.13 -10.96
CA PRO A 59 -25.02 13.99 -11.85
C PRO A 59 -25.05 12.62 -11.14
N ARG A 60 -25.15 12.60 -9.81
CA ARG A 60 -25.24 11.38 -8.98
C ARG A 60 -26.64 11.13 -8.45
N ALA A 61 -27.58 12.05 -8.69
CA ALA A 61 -28.99 11.81 -8.43
C ALA A 61 -29.42 10.54 -9.19
N PRO A 62 -30.25 9.67 -8.59
CA PRO A 62 -30.58 8.38 -9.17
C PRO A 62 -31.47 8.55 -10.41
N THR A 63 -30.87 8.90 -11.55
CA THR A 63 -31.44 8.52 -12.85
C THR A 63 -31.46 7.00 -12.85
N ALA A 64 -32.67 6.43 -12.96
CA ALA A 64 -32.95 5.01 -12.98
C ALA A 64 -32.20 4.27 -14.10
N ASN A 65 -30.91 4.03 -13.90
CA ASN A 65 -30.13 3.12 -14.72
C ASN A 65 -29.35 2.18 -13.80
N PRO A 66 -29.42 0.87 -14.07
CA PRO A 66 -29.11 -0.16 -13.11
C PRO A 66 -27.63 -0.06 -12.76
N ARG A 67 -27.35 -0.32 -11.48
CA ARG A 67 -26.03 -0.67 -10.95
C ARG A 67 -25.29 -1.48 -12.01
N ILE A 68 -24.38 -0.85 -12.75
CA ILE A 68 -23.39 -1.58 -13.53
C ILE A 68 -22.70 -2.43 -12.47
N PRO A 69 -22.80 -3.77 -12.54
CA PRO A 69 -22.11 -4.61 -11.60
C PRO A 69 -20.65 -4.25 -11.76
N LYS A 70 -20.12 -3.60 -10.72
CA LYS A 70 -18.72 -3.29 -10.52
C LYS A 70 -17.98 -4.52 -11.04
N ARG A 71 -17.22 -4.33 -12.13
CA ARG A 71 -16.32 -5.33 -12.72
C ARG A 71 -15.87 -6.20 -11.56
N ARG A 72 -16.19 -7.50 -11.58
CA ARG A 72 -15.68 -8.46 -10.60
C ARG A 72 -14.17 -8.31 -10.64
N ARG A 73 -13.64 -7.42 -9.80
CA ARG A 73 -12.24 -7.39 -9.44
C ARG A 73 -12.11 -8.68 -8.70
N ASP A 74 -11.41 -9.60 -9.32
CA ASP A 74 -11.11 -10.91 -8.78
C ASP A 74 -10.81 -10.74 -7.29
N ASN A 75 -11.64 -11.37 -6.45
CA ASN A 75 -11.54 -11.26 -4.98
C ASN A 75 -10.24 -11.89 -4.44
N ASN A 76 -9.28 -12.19 -5.31
CA ASN A 76 -7.97 -12.75 -4.97
C ASN A 76 -6.90 -11.70 -4.64
N VAL A 77 -7.17 -10.41 -4.81
CA VAL A 77 -6.24 -9.40 -4.29
C VAL A 77 -6.92 -8.69 -3.14
N ALA A 78 -7.02 -9.41 -2.02
CA ALA A 78 -7.08 -8.78 -0.71
C ALA A 78 -6.02 -7.66 -0.72
N PHE A 79 -6.43 -6.43 -0.42
CA PHE A 79 -5.48 -5.40 -0.02
C PHE A 79 -4.68 -5.99 1.15
N GLN A 80 -3.51 -6.54 0.84
CA GLN A 80 -2.54 -6.92 1.84
C GLN A 80 -2.25 -5.63 2.57
N ARG A 81 -2.78 -5.53 3.80
CA ARG A 81 -2.17 -4.66 4.78
C ARG A 81 -0.68 -4.98 4.70
N ASN A 82 0.17 -3.96 4.56
CA ASN A 82 1.64 -4.07 4.58
C ASN A 82 2.18 -4.56 5.95
N THR A 83 1.43 -5.39 6.64
CA THR A 83 1.90 -6.36 7.61
C THR A 83 1.99 -7.68 6.87
N ILE A 84 3.05 -7.86 6.07
CA ILE A 84 3.50 -9.21 5.73
C ILE A 84 3.63 -9.92 7.08
N ARG A 85 2.78 -10.93 7.33
CA ARG A 85 3.02 -11.89 8.41
C ARG A 85 4.44 -12.38 8.15
N ARG A 86 5.35 -12.14 9.10
CA ARG A 86 6.66 -12.80 9.07
C ARG A 86 6.38 -14.26 8.73
N VAL A 87 6.97 -14.73 7.62
CA VAL A 87 6.90 -16.12 7.18
C VAL A 87 7.02 -16.95 8.44
N HIS A 88 6.03 -17.82 8.70
CA HIS A 88 5.92 -18.65 9.88
C HIS A 88 7.30 -19.20 10.24
N GLU A 89 8.01 -18.52 11.14
CA GLU A 89 9.07 -19.15 11.89
C GLU A 89 8.33 -20.22 12.71
N PRO A 90 8.68 -21.50 12.56
CA PRO A 90 8.00 -22.55 13.31
C PRO A 90 8.08 -22.17 14.79
N TRP A 91 6.93 -21.88 15.39
CA TRP A 91 6.82 -21.60 16.83
C TRP A 91 7.24 -22.82 17.67
N ASP A 92 7.49 -23.95 17.00
CA ASP A 92 8.06 -25.19 17.55
C ASP A 92 9.57 -25.09 17.79
N GLN A 93 10.21 -23.93 17.56
CA GLN A 93 11.53 -23.69 18.14
C GLN A 93 11.36 -23.73 19.66
N GLN A 94 11.77 -24.86 20.26
CA GLN A 94 11.80 -25.08 21.70
C GLN A 94 12.77 -24.06 22.31
N HIS A 95 12.27 -22.86 22.59
CA HIS A 95 13.04 -21.84 23.27
C HIS A 95 13.23 -22.27 24.71
N ASP A 96 14.49 -22.49 25.09
CA ASP A 96 14.85 -22.73 26.48
C ASP A 96 14.64 -21.42 27.28
N PRO A 97 13.63 -21.35 28.17
CA PRO A 97 13.34 -20.14 28.92
C PRO A 97 14.52 -19.71 29.83
N ASN A 98 15.43 -20.64 30.15
CA ASN A 98 16.62 -20.33 30.93
C ASN A 98 17.68 -19.53 30.16
N GLN A 99 17.61 -19.50 28.82
CA GLN A 99 18.56 -18.76 27.97
C GLN A 99 18.11 -17.34 27.65
N PHE A 100 16.88 -16.95 28.02
CA PHE A 100 16.29 -15.67 27.60
C PHE A 100 17.07 -14.42 28.08
N LEU A 101 17.76 -14.52 29.21
CA LEU A 101 18.60 -13.44 29.75
C LEU A 101 20.11 -13.71 29.64
N CYS A 102 20.49 -14.83 29.03
CA CYS A 102 21.89 -15.15 28.79
C CYS A 102 22.41 -14.29 27.65
N LEU A 103 23.32 -13.39 27.96
CA LEU A 103 24.04 -12.63 26.93
C LEU A 103 24.99 -13.59 26.19
N PRO A 104 25.08 -13.47 24.86
CA PRO A 104 26.04 -14.25 24.10
C PRO A 104 27.46 -13.93 24.56
N SER A 105 28.35 -14.91 24.50
CA SER A 105 29.77 -14.66 24.72
C SER A 105 30.32 -13.70 23.64
N LYS A 106 31.47 -13.09 23.90
CA LYS A 106 32.10 -12.18 22.91
C LYS A 106 32.41 -12.90 21.60
N GLU A 107 32.82 -14.15 21.67
CA GLU A 107 33.13 -14.99 20.50
C GLU A 107 31.86 -15.35 19.71
N GLU A 108 30.78 -15.70 20.40
CA GLU A 108 29.48 -15.98 19.78
C GLU A 108 28.90 -14.74 19.11
N LEU A 109 29.01 -13.58 19.78
CA LEU A 109 28.59 -12.30 19.22
C LEU A 109 29.36 -12.01 17.93
N HIS A 110 30.69 -12.18 17.95
CA HIS A 110 31.54 -11.97 16.78
C HIS A 110 31.15 -12.87 15.61
N GLY A 111 31.02 -14.18 15.85
CA GLY A 111 30.63 -15.13 14.81
C GLY A 111 29.25 -14.86 14.22
N ARG A 112 28.30 -14.33 15.03
CA ARG A 112 27.00 -13.88 14.51
C ARG A 112 27.14 -12.68 13.57
N TYR A 113 27.99 -11.71 13.92
CA TYR A 113 28.25 -10.57 13.03
C TYR A 113 28.97 -11.00 11.75
N GLU A 114 29.94 -11.90 11.81
CA GLU A 114 30.61 -12.43 10.61
C GLU A 114 29.61 -13.07 9.64
N ARG A 115 28.74 -13.96 10.14
CA ARG A 115 27.69 -14.57 9.30
C ARG A 115 26.72 -13.54 8.75
N PHE A 116 26.38 -12.52 9.53
CA PHE A 116 25.54 -11.44 9.05
C PHE A 116 26.21 -10.69 7.91
N TYR A 117 27.47 -10.29 8.07
CA TYR A 117 28.24 -9.61 7.04
C TYR A 117 28.42 -10.45 5.78
N GLU A 118 28.66 -11.75 5.92
CA GLU A 118 28.74 -12.68 4.81
C GLU A 118 27.41 -12.76 4.06
N ALA A 119 26.30 -12.95 4.79
CA ALA A 119 24.96 -13.04 4.21
C ALA A 119 24.51 -11.73 3.54
N THR A 120 24.95 -10.57 4.03
CA THR A 120 24.66 -9.25 3.45
C THR A 120 25.80 -8.68 2.62
N SER A 121 26.79 -9.49 2.27
CA SER A 121 27.94 -9.02 1.49
C SER A 121 27.51 -8.62 0.08
N ASN A 122 28.31 -7.79 -0.59
CA ASN A 122 28.03 -7.42 -1.97
C ASN A 122 28.01 -8.64 -2.90
N ASP A 123 28.73 -9.71 -2.53
CA ASP A 123 28.81 -10.94 -3.30
C ASP A 123 27.50 -11.74 -3.24
N THR A 124 26.81 -11.75 -2.10
CA THR A 124 25.52 -12.43 -1.97
C THR A 124 24.39 -11.70 -2.69
N ILE A 125 24.48 -10.37 -2.80
CA ILE A 125 23.49 -9.51 -3.50
C ILE A 125 23.94 -9.23 -4.95
N ALA A 126 25.00 -9.90 -5.42
CA ALA A 126 25.51 -9.69 -6.77
C ALA A 126 24.44 -10.09 -7.81
N MET A 127 24.11 -9.16 -8.70
CA MET A 127 23.17 -9.36 -9.80
C MET A 127 23.93 -9.39 -11.13
N ALA A 128 23.43 -10.17 -12.08
CA ALA A 128 23.88 -10.21 -13.46
C ALA A 128 22.72 -10.00 -14.42
N VAL A 129 23.02 -9.55 -15.64
CA VAL A 129 22.03 -9.40 -16.73
C VAL A 129 22.35 -10.41 -17.82
N CYS A 130 21.35 -11.19 -18.24
CA CYS A 130 21.51 -12.11 -19.36
C CYS A 130 21.67 -11.32 -20.67
N GLY A 131 22.78 -11.54 -21.39
CA GLY A 131 23.03 -10.88 -22.67
C GLY A 131 22.06 -11.24 -23.80
N ILE A 132 21.31 -12.35 -23.68
CA ILE A 132 20.37 -12.83 -24.71
C ILE A 132 18.97 -12.27 -24.46
N CYS A 133 18.43 -12.45 -23.24
CA CYS A 133 17.05 -12.09 -22.92
C CYS A 133 16.88 -10.83 -22.07
N GLY A 134 17.99 -10.22 -21.63
CA GLY A 134 18.00 -8.99 -20.84
C GLY A 134 17.45 -9.11 -19.42
N ARG A 135 17.19 -10.33 -18.93
CA ARG A 135 16.69 -10.52 -17.56
C ARG A 135 17.79 -10.32 -16.54
N GLU A 136 17.46 -9.60 -15.47
CA GLU A 136 18.26 -9.50 -14.26
C GLU A 136 18.08 -10.77 -13.41
N VAL A 137 19.21 -11.34 -12.97
CA VAL A 137 19.29 -12.62 -12.26
C VAL A 137 20.28 -12.48 -11.10
N GLY A 138 19.97 -13.08 -9.94
CA GLY A 138 20.92 -13.19 -8.84
C GLY A 138 22.04 -14.16 -9.19
N VAL A 139 23.29 -13.77 -9.00
CA VAL A 139 24.46 -14.59 -9.38
C VAL A 139 24.49 -15.90 -8.57
N SER A 140 24.30 -15.79 -7.25
CA SER A 140 24.31 -16.93 -6.33
C SER A 140 23.05 -17.78 -6.45
N ASP A 141 21.88 -17.16 -6.57
CA ASP A 141 20.58 -17.86 -6.61
C ASP A 141 20.36 -18.65 -7.91
N HIS A 142 21.02 -18.24 -9.00
CA HIS A 142 20.83 -18.80 -10.33
C HIS A 142 22.11 -19.40 -10.91
N GLU A 143 23.11 -19.65 -10.06
CA GLU A 143 24.39 -20.29 -10.41
C GLU A 143 25.00 -19.73 -11.70
N VAL A 144 25.06 -18.41 -11.80
CA VAL A 144 25.42 -17.74 -13.06
C VAL A 144 26.89 -18.00 -13.39
N VAL A 145 27.13 -18.75 -14.47
CA VAL A 145 28.47 -18.99 -15.01
C VAL A 145 28.82 -17.90 -16.02
N LYS A 146 30.03 -17.35 -15.92
CA LYS A 146 30.56 -16.42 -16.91
C LYS A 146 31.09 -17.20 -18.10
N TRP A 147 30.52 -16.94 -19.28
CA TRP A 147 31.00 -17.49 -20.55
C TRP A 147 31.70 -16.39 -21.33
N HIS A 148 32.82 -16.73 -21.95
CA HIS A 148 33.41 -15.83 -22.93
C HIS A 148 32.60 -15.91 -24.23
N LEU A 149 32.40 -14.78 -24.91
CA LEU A 149 31.56 -14.73 -26.11
C LEU A 149 32.04 -15.70 -27.23
N ASN A 150 33.33 -16.04 -27.21
CA ASN A 150 33.97 -16.93 -28.18
C ASN A 150 33.74 -18.43 -27.90
N GLU A 151 33.21 -18.78 -26.73
CA GLU A 151 32.98 -20.17 -26.29
C GLU A 151 31.50 -20.56 -26.40
N PHE A 152 30.62 -19.60 -26.70
CA PHE A 152 29.19 -19.83 -26.84
C PHE A 152 28.89 -20.53 -28.18
N THR A 153 28.55 -21.82 -28.13
CA THR A 153 28.00 -22.57 -29.28
C THR A 153 26.51 -22.85 -29.05
N PRO A 154 25.63 -22.55 -30.03
CA PRO A 154 24.17 -22.60 -29.85
C PRO A 154 23.58 -24.02 -29.81
N GLU A 155 24.38 -25.06 -29.62
CA GLU A 155 23.97 -26.46 -29.81
C GLU A 155 23.47 -27.16 -28.53
N HIS A 156 23.38 -26.43 -27.40
CA HIS A 156 22.96 -26.95 -26.10
C HIS A 156 21.83 -26.12 -25.46
N THR A 157 20.69 -26.02 -26.13
CA THR A 157 19.40 -25.63 -25.51
C THR A 157 18.55 -26.85 -25.18
#